data_AF-A0A7V2XKW9-F1
#
_entry.id   AF-A0A7V2XKW9-F1
#
_cell.length_a   1.000
_cell.length_b   1.000
_cell.length_c   1.000
_cell.angle_alpha   90.00
_cell.angle_beta   90.00
_cell.angle_gamma   90.00
#
_symmetry.space_group_name_H-M   'P 1'
#
loop_
_entity.id
_entity.type
_entity.pdbx_description
1 polymer ?
#
loop_
_entity_poly.entity_id
_entity_poly.type
_entity_poly.pdbx_seq_one_letter_code
_entity_poly.pdbx_strand_id
1 'polypeptide(L)'
;MQAQAAAASAGTAVTTSTSPQAPGQTAPLFTKRASNVPLAGTPAPRIELMPSGPHNVSVSDVFGAQLFSGAFAREGATQFNPDYVVATGDSIQVRLWGAFEFDAQLTVDPQGNIFLPNVGPVAVRGTRNADLQPAVAAAVGRVYRANVYSYASLAAAQPVRIFVSGFVQRPGL
;
A
#
# COMPACT_ATOMS: atom_id res chain seq x y z
N MET A 1 -55.24 25.65 -4.50
CA MET A 1 -55.32 24.47 -5.39
C MET A 1 -54.00 23.70 -5.15
N GLN A 2 -53.92 22.50 -4.57
CA GLN A 2 -54.70 21.26 -4.79
C GLN A 2 -54.70 20.89 -6.29
N ALA A 3 -54.42 19.66 -6.75
CA ALA A 3 -54.41 18.33 -6.12
C ALA A 3 -53.34 17.42 -6.84
N GLN A 4 -52.78 16.33 -6.28
CA GLN A 4 -53.31 14.94 -6.19
C GLN A 4 -53.44 14.23 -7.57
N ALA A 5 -53.26 12.92 -7.79
CA ALA A 5 -52.47 11.80 -7.21
C ALA A 5 -52.68 10.54 -8.10
N ALA A 6 -51.93 9.44 -7.86
CA ALA A 6 -52.31 8.03 -8.18
C ALA A 6 -52.47 7.62 -9.68
N ALA A 7 -52.44 6.34 -10.12
CA ALA A 7 -51.89 5.06 -9.62
C ALA A 7 -52.00 3.98 -10.76
N ALA A 8 -51.75 2.69 -10.42
CA ALA A 8 -51.96 1.47 -11.24
C ALA A 8 -50.91 1.15 -12.33
N SER A 9 -50.57 -0.11 -12.66
CA SER A 9 -50.95 -1.45 -12.14
C SER A 9 -49.86 -2.47 -12.59
N ALA A 10 -49.29 -3.31 -11.70
CA ALA A 10 -49.72 -4.68 -11.36
C ALA A 10 -49.64 -5.73 -12.51
N GLY A 11 -48.84 -6.79 -12.32
CA GLY A 11 -48.71 -7.94 -13.24
C GLY A 11 -48.06 -9.19 -12.60
N THR A 12 -48.48 -10.38 -13.04
CA THR A 12 -48.32 -11.70 -12.38
C THR A 12 -47.83 -12.78 -13.39
N ALA A 13 -47.32 -13.97 -13.05
CA ALA A 13 -47.15 -14.68 -11.76
C ALA A 13 -45.99 -15.71 -11.78
N VAL A 14 -45.66 -16.26 -10.60
CA VAL A 14 -45.23 -17.65 -10.28
C VAL A 14 -44.72 -18.58 -11.41
N THR A 15 -43.53 -19.17 -11.20
CA THR A 15 -43.09 -20.56 -11.56
C THR A 15 -41.71 -20.77 -10.88
N THR A 16 -41.43 -21.66 -9.90
CA THR A 16 -41.53 -23.13 -9.72
C THR A 16 -40.65 -24.02 -10.62
N SER A 17 -39.42 -24.32 -10.17
CA SER A 17 -38.72 -25.63 -10.29
C SER A 17 -37.39 -25.54 -9.52
N THR A 18 -37.12 -26.31 -8.46
CA THR A 18 -36.89 -27.77 -8.38
C THR A 18 -35.54 -28.20 -8.98
N SER A 19 -34.56 -28.45 -8.10
CA SER A 19 -33.31 -29.17 -8.41
C SER A 19 -33.26 -30.50 -7.64
N PRO A 20 -32.70 -31.61 -8.19
CA PRO A 20 -33.00 -32.95 -7.68
C PRO A 20 -31.99 -33.46 -6.64
N GLN A 21 -32.47 -34.29 -5.72
CA GLN A 21 -31.66 -35.07 -4.78
C GLN A 21 -31.89 -36.58 -5.00
N ALA A 22 -30.82 -37.38 -4.91
CA ALA A 22 -30.81 -38.83 -5.06
C ALA A 22 -29.78 -39.45 -4.07
N PRO A 23 -29.77 -40.77 -3.79
CA PRO A 23 -30.42 -41.20 -2.55
C PRO A 23 -29.63 -42.19 -1.66
N GLY A 24 -29.97 -42.16 -0.36
CA GLY A 24 -30.05 -43.36 0.50
C GLY A 24 -28.77 -43.95 1.11
N GLN A 25 -28.74 -44.02 2.45
CA GLN A 25 -28.46 -45.28 3.18
C GLN A 25 -28.86 -45.20 4.66
N THR A 26 -28.95 -46.38 5.29
CA THR A 26 -29.73 -46.69 6.49
C THR A 26 -28.98 -46.56 7.82
N ALA A 27 -29.73 -46.53 8.93
CA ALA A 27 -29.26 -46.38 10.32
C ALA A 27 -28.47 -47.59 10.85
N PRO A 28 -27.86 -47.49 12.06
CA PRO A 28 -28.64 -47.84 13.26
C PRO A 28 -28.46 -46.92 14.48
N LEU A 29 -29.34 -47.09 15.46
CA LEU A 29 -29.41 -46.36 16.73
C LEU A 29 -28.28 -46.78 17.70
N PHE A 30 -27.55 -45.81 18.25
CA PHE A 30 -26.68 -46.02 19.42
C PHE A 30 -27.15 -45.18 20.61
N THR A 31 -27.78 -45.82 21.59
CA THR A 31 -28.07 -45.23 22.90
C THR A 31 -26.76 -45.03 23.66
N LYS A 32 -26.33 -43.77 23.84
CA LYS A 32 -25.28 -43.42 24.81
C LYS A 32 -25.83 -42.47 25.86
N ARG A 33 -26.10 -43.06 27.02
CA ARG A 33 -26.58 -42.46 28.28
C ARG A 33 -25.88 -41.12 28.59
N ALA A 34 -26.64 -40.03 28.61
CA ALA A 34 -26.14 -38.73 29.01
C ALA A 34 -25.92 -38.68 30.54
N SER A 35 -24.67 -38.77 30.97
CA SER A 35 -24.28 -38.48 32.36
C SER A 35 -24.31 -36.97 32.57
N ASN A 36 -25.34 -36.48 33.24
CA ASN A 36 -25.50 -35.05 33.52
C ASN A 36 -24.48 -34.61 34.59
N VAL A 37 -23.42 -33.93 34.17
CA VAL A 37 -22.42 -33.31 35.07
C VAL A 37 -22.54 -31.80 34.94
N PRO A 38 -22.99 -31.06 35.98
CA PRO A 38 -23.07 -29.61 35.93
C PRO A 38 -21.65 -29.03 35.97
N LEU A 39 -21.13 -28.64 34.81
CA LEU A 39 -19.91 -27.84 34.73
C LEU A 39 -20.22 -26.44 35.26
N ALA A 40 -19.68 -26.10 36.43
CA ALA A 40 -19.80 -24.76 37.00
C ALA A 40 -19.20 -23.74 36.02
N GLY A 41 -20.04 -22.86 35.48
CA GLY A 41 -19.61 -21.87 34.50
C GLY A 41 -18.74 -20.80 35.13
N THR A 42 -17.44 -20.83 34.87
CA THR A 42 -16.59 -19.64 35.02
C THR A 42 -17.06 -18.62 33.99
N PRO A 43 -17.53 -17.42 34.38
CA PRO A 43 -17.86 -16.38 33.41
C PRO A 43 -16.56 -15.93 32.73
N ALA A 44 -16.49 -16.10 31.41
CA ALA A 44 -15.41 -15.52 30.62
C ALA A 44 -15.43 -13.99 30.79
N PRO A 45 -14.26 -13.30 30.83
CA PRO A 45 -14.22 -11.86 30.92
C PRO A 45 -14.88 -11.25 29.68
N ARG A 46 -16.07 -10.68 29.86
CA ARG A 46 -16.72 -9.91 28.81
C ARG A 46 -15.88 -8.67 28.56
N ILE A 47 -15.27 -8.58 27.38
CA ILE A 47 -14.68 -7.32 26.93
C ILE A 47 -15.84 -6.38 26.61
N GLU A 48 -16.16 -5.54 27.59
CA GLU A 48 -17.10 -4.43 27.46
C GLU A 48 -16.50 -3.44 26.45
N LEU A 49 -16.91 -3.55 25.18
CA LEU A 49 -16.39 -2.70 24.11
C LEU A 49 -16.92 -1.27 24.30
N MET A 50 -16.17 -0.46 25.05
CA MET A 50 -16.54 0.93 25.34
C MET A 50 -16.74 1.70 24.02
N PRO A 51 -17.83 2.48 23.88
CA PRO A 51 -18.06 3.29 22.70
C PRO A 51 -16.96 4.34 22.59
N SER A 52 -16.09 4.19 21.58
CA SER A 52 -14.99 5.12 21.33
C SER A 52 -15.54 6.46 20.84
N GLY A 53 -15.68 7.42 21.76
CA GLY A 53 -15.84 8.82 21.42
C GLY A 53 -14.65 9.34 20.60
N PRO A 54 -14.73 10.55 20.02
CA PRO A 54 -13.61 11.16 19.30
C PRO A 54 -12.48 11.47 20.29
N HIS A 55 -11.53 10.55 20.42
CA HIS A 55 -10.35 10.75 21.26
C HIS A 55 -9.42 11.74 20.57
N ASN A 56 -9.62 13.03 20.86
CA ASN A 56 -8.63 14.06 20.61
C ASN A 56 -7.29 13.60 21.22
N VAL A 57 -6.31 13.34 20.35
CA VAL A 57 -5.07 12.62 20.68
C VAL A 57 -4.37 13.30 21.86
N SER A 58 -4.50 12.71 23.06
CA SER A 58 -3.97 13.31 24.27
C SER A 58 -2.46 13.43 24.17
N VAL A 59 -1.95 14.65 24.29
CA VAL A 59 -0.55 14.90 24.60
C VAL A 59 -0.32 14.34 26.00
N SER A 60 0.22 13.12 26.07
CA SER A 60 0.49 12.44 27.32
C SER A 60 1.96 12.61 27.67
N ASP A 61 2.22 13.03 28.92
CA ASP A 61 3.56 13.28 29.43
C ASP A 61 4.37 11.99 29.71
N VAL A 62 3.77 10.81 29.51
CA VAL A 62 4.48 9.53 29.69
C VAL A 62 5.51 9.32 28.59
N PHE A 63 6.70 8.84 28.98
CA PHE A 63 7.76 8.50 28.04
C PHE A 63 7.25 7.49 27.00
N GLY A 64 7.48 7.78 25.72
CA GLY A 64 7.02 6.92 24.61
C GLY A 64 5.61 7.17 24.11
N ALA A 65 4.82 8.09 24.70
CA ALA A 65 3.48 8.45 24.18
C ALA A 65 3.49 8.85 22.69
N GLN A 66 4.59 9.45 22.23
CA GLN A 66 4.77 9.87 20.84
C GLN A 66 4.75 8.70 19.84
N LEU A 67 5.13 7.48 20.26
CA LEU A 67 5.07 6.26 19.44
C LEU A 67 3.65 5.94 18.94
N PHE A 68 2.63 6.39 19.67
CA PHE A 68 1.22 6.10 19.39
C PHE A 68 0.47 7.30 18.80
N SER A 69 1.07 8.50 18.74
CA SER A 69 0.40 9.71 18.23
C SER A 69 0.39 9.84 16.70
N GLY A 70 0.87 8.82 15.97
CA GLY A 70 0.78 8.76 14.50
C GLY A 70 1.72 9.70 13.74
N ALA A 71 2.60 10.44 14.42
CA ALA A 71 3.51 11.41 13.80
C ALA A 71 4.44 10.80 12.73
N PHE A 72 4.84 9.53 12.91
CA PHE A 72 5.73 8.79 12.01
C PHE A 72 5.04 8.25 10.74
N ALA A 73 3.71 8.27 10.67
CA ALA A 73 2.95 7.73 9.54
C ALA A 73 2.83 8.72 8.36
N ARG A 74 3.45 9.91 8.47
CA ARG A 74 3.40 10.95 7.45
C ARG A 74 4.72 11.02 6.69
N GLU A 75 4.72 10.41 5.51
CA GLU A 75 5.76 10.62 4.51
C GLU A 75 5.77 12.11 4.12
N GLY A 76 6.93 12.76 4.27
CA GLY A 76 7.10 14.18 3.99
C GLY A 76 7.12 14.48 2.49
N ALA A 77 6.92 15.74 2.12
CA ALA A 77 7.07 16.17 0.73
C ALA A 77 8.53 16.01 0.29
N THR A 78 8.78 15.04 -0.61
CA THR A 78 10.14 14.60 -0.94
C THR A 78 10.84 15.53 -1.93
N GLN A 79 11.36 16.67 -1.45
CA GLN A 79 12.39 17.39 -2.17
C GLN A 79 13.71 16.63 -2.02
N PHE A 80 14.11 15.88 -3.06
CA PHE A 80 15.30 15.04 -3.03
C PHE A 80 16.58 15.86 -2.86
N ASN A 81 17.45 15.41 -1.95
CA ASN A 81 18.77 15.99 -1.74
C ASN A 81 19.62 15.81 -3.02
N PRO A 82 20.24 16.88 -3.60
CA PRO A 82 21.14 16.74 -4.75
C PRO A 82 22.37 15.85 -4.48
N ASP A 83 22.85 15.82 -3.23
CA ASP A 83 23.96 14.97 -2.79
C ASP A 83 23.54 13.53 -2.43
N TYR A 84 22.26 13.17 -2.57
CA TYR A 84 21.81 11.80 -2.37
C TYR A 84 22.47 10.87 -3.39
N VAL A 85 23.07 9.77 -2.91
CA VAL A 85 23.71 8.76 -3.74
C VAL A 85 22.70 7.67 -4.05
N VAL A 86 22.45 7.44 -5.34
CA VAL A 86 21.44 6.48 -5.81
C VAL A 86 21.82 5.05 -5.44
N ALA A 87 20.86 4.34 -4.87
CA ALA A 87 20.94 2.97 -4.40
C ALA A 87 20.12 2.00 -5.27
N THR A 88 20.32 0.71 -5.05
CA THR A 88 19.52 -0.36 -5.65
C THR A 88 18.09 -0.32 -5.13
N GLY A 89 17.12 -0.45 -6.04
CA GLY A 89 15.70 -0.42 -5.72
C GLY A 89 15.12 0.96 -5.38
N ASP A 90 15.88 2.04 -5.62
CA ASP A 90 15.31 3.37 -5.79
C ASP A 90 14.48 3.45 -7.08
N SER A 91 13.62 4.45 -7.18
CA SER A 91 12.86 4.77 -8.40
C SER A 91 13.31 6.08 -9.01
N ILE A 92 13.58 6.09 -10.31
CA ILE A 92 14.00 7.25 -11.08
C ILE A 92 12.92 7.56 -12.12
N GLN A 93 12.42 8.78 -12.15
CA GLN A 93 11.56 9.24 -13.23
C GLN A 93 12.42 9.53 -14.45
N VAL A 94 12.14 8.89 -15.57
CA VAL A 94 12.81 9.15 -16.86
C VAL A 94 11.78 9.61 -17.87
N ARG A 95 12.06 10.74 -18.52
CA ARG A 95 11.29 11.28 -19.63
C ARG A 95 12.20 11.51 -20.84
N LEU A 96 11.80 11.00 -22.00
CA LEU A 96 12.40 11.25 -23.31
C LEU A 96 11.38 11.97 -24.18
N TRP A 97 11.81 12.92 -25.01
CA TRP A 97 10.95 13.62 -25.96
C TRP A 97 11.68 14.04 -27.23
N GLY A 98 10.90 14.39 -28.27
CA GLY A 98 11.39 14.75 -29.60
C GLY A 98 11.15 13.61 -30.60
N ALA A 99 12.21 13.02 -31.14
CA ALA A 99 12.11 11.90 -32.10
C ALA A 99 11.69 10.56 -31.46
N PHE A 100 11.71 10.47 -30.13
CA PHE A 100 11.17 9.34 -29.36
C PHE A 100 10.58 9.88 -28.06
N GLU A 101 9.33 9.52 -27.78
CA GLU A 101 8.62 9.91 -26.56
C GLU A 101 8.52 8.72 -25.63
N PHE A 102 8.90 8.93 -24.36
CA PHE A 102 8.81 7.94 -23.30
C PHE A 102 8.69 8.66 -21.97
N ASP A 103 7.78 8.21 -21.11
CA ASP A 103 7.69 8.66 -19.72
C ASP A 103 7.41 7.43 -18.86
N ALA A 104 8.32 7.14 -17.92
CA ALA A 104 8.12 6.07 -16.96
C ALA A 104 8.99 6.27 -15.71
N GLN A 105 8.49 5.77 -14.59
CA GLN A 105 9.28 5.55 -13.39
C GLN A 105 9.99 4.20 -13.50
N LEU A 106 11.32 4.23 -13.53
CA LEU A 106 12.19 3.05 -13.65
C LEU A 106 12.84 2.74 -12.30
N THR A 107 12.71 1.50 -11.84
CA THR A 107 13.37 1.03 -10.62
C THR A 107 14.81 0.60 -10.91
N VAL A 108 15.74 0.95 -10.02
CA VAL A 108 17.15 0.53 -10.09
C VAL A 108 17.26 -0.96 -9.76
N ASP A 109 17.89 -1.72 -10.64
CA ASP A 109 18.08 -3.18 -10.48
C ASP A 109 19.12 -3.54 -9.37
N PRO A 110 19.23 -4.83 -8.98
CA PRO A 110 20.25 -5.30 -8.03
C PRO A 110 21.70 -5.09 -8.46
N GLN A 111 21.95 -4.92 -9.76
CA GLN A 111 23.25 -4.65 -10.35
C GLN A 111 23.59 -3.14 -10.36
N GLY A 112 22.61 -2.27 -10.12
CA GLY A 112 22.74 -0.83 -10.07
C GLY A 112 22.39 -0.09 -11.37
N ASN A 113 21.62 -0.70 -12.27
CA ASN A 113 21.21 -0.12 -13.56
C ASN A 113 19.73 0.22 -13.62
N ILE A 114 19.36 1.10 -14.56
CA ILE A 114 18.00 1.26 -15.06
C ILE A 114 17.94 0.81 -16.53
N PHE A 115 16.81 0.23 -16.94
CA PHE A 115 16.58 -0.22 -18.30
C PHE A 115 15.78 0.81 -19.09
N LEU A 116 16.46 1.53 -19.99
CA LEU A 116 15.80 2.45 -20.92
C LEU A 116 15.47 1.72 -22.24
N PRO A 117 14.27 1.92 -22.83
CA PRO A 117 13.94 1.40 -24.15
C PRO A 117 14.97 1.82 -25.18
N ASN A 118 15.42 0.87 -26.01
CA ASN A 118 16.46 1.02 -27.06
C ASN A 118 17.87 1.40 -26.59
N VAL A 119 18.03 2.13 -25.48
CA VAL A 119 19.33 2.51 -24.90
C VAL A 119 19.99 1.33 -24.17
N GLY A 120 19.19 0.46 -23.55
CA GLY A 120 19.66 -0.68 -22.77
C GLY A 120 19.93 -0.34 -21.30
N PRO A 121 20.80 -1.10 -20.61
CA PRO A 121 21.12 -0.87 -19.20
C PRO A 121 22.02 0.35 -19.02
N VAL A 122 21.59 1.29 -18.18
CA VAL A 122 22.34 2.48 -17.79
C VAL A 122 22.70 2.37 -16.31
N ALA A 123 24.00 2.28 -16.00
CA ALA A 123 24.48 2.23 -14.62
C ALA A 123 24.25 3.58 -13.91
N VAL A 124 23.57 3.55 -12.76
CA VAL A 124 23.21 4.72 -11.93
C VAL A 124 23.59 4.57 -10.46
N ARG A 125 23.89 3.35 -9.99
CA ARG A 125 24.32 3.10 -8.60
C ARG A 125 25.62 3.83 -8.29
N GLY A 126 25.62 4.60 -7.20
CA GLY A 126 26.77 5.40 -6.79
C GLY A 126 26.84 6.80 -7.43
N THR A 127 25.98 7.10 -8.41
CA THR A 127 25.82 8.44 -8.97
C THR A 127 25.02 9.31 -8.00
N ARG A 128 25.37 10.59 -7.85
CA ARG A 128 24.57 11.54 -7.07
C ARG A 128 23.32 11.93 -7.85
N ASN A 129 22.25 12.30 -7.16
CA ASN A 129 21.03 12.81 -7.80
C ASN A 129 21.31 14.02 -8.72
N ALA A 130 22.27 14.89 -8.37
CA ALA A 130 22.75 15.96 -9.24
C ALA A 130 23.41 15.48 -10.56
N ASP A 131 24.13 14.36 -10.53
CA ASP A 131 24.89 13.80 -11.66
C ASP A 131 24.06 12.82 -12.51
N LEU A 132 22.84 12.48 -12.06
CA LEU A 132 21.98 11.48 -12.69
C LEU A 132 21.46 11.94 -14.06
N GLN A 133 21.03 13.20 -14.16
CA GLN A 133 20.59 13.81 -15.42
C GLN A 133 21.69 13.77 -16.51
N PRO A 134 22.93 14.29 -16.29
CA PRO A 134 23.97 14.23 -17.30
C PRO A 134 24.43 12.79 -17.61
N ALA A 135 24.41 11.87 -16.64
CA ALA A 135 24.73 10.46 -16.89
C ALA A 135 23.72 9.79 -17.85
N VAL A 136 22.42 10.00 -17.64
CA VAL A 136 21.37 9.48 -18.54
C VAL A 136 21.45 10.15 -19.91
N ALA A 137 21.64 11.47 -19.97
CA ALA A 137 21.80 12.19 -21.25
C ALA A 137 22.99 11.66 -22.07
N ALA A 138 24.13 11.37 -21.42
CA ALA A 138 25.30 10.79 -22.05
C ALA A 138 25.07 9.35 -22.55
N ALA A 139 24.20 8.56 -21.90
CA ALA A 139 23.81 7.23 -22.36
C ALA A 139 22.84 7.31 -23.57
N VAL A 140 21.80 8.14 -23.47
CA VAL A 140 20.80 8.37 -24.52
C VAL A 140 21.47 8.85 -25.81
N GLY A 141 22.39 9.82 -25.73
CA GLY A 141 23.10 10.39 -26.88
C GLY A 141 24.07 9.44 -27.60
N ARG A 142 24.42 8.28 -27.00
CA ARG A 142 25.21 7.24 -27.70
C ARG A 142 24.37 6.44 -28.70
N VAL A 143 23.07 6.33 -28.45
CA VAL A 143 22.14 5.50 -29.22
C VAL A 143 21.28 6.37 -30.14
N TYR A 144 20.69 7.44 -29.60
CA TYR A 144 19.88 8.38 -30.37
C TYR A 144 20.76 9.50 -30.94
N ARG A 145 21.01 9.44 -32.25
CA ARG A 145 21.94 10.36 -32.95
C ARG A 145 21.38 11.76 -33.22
N ALA A 146 20.06 11.96 -33.17
CA ALA A 146 19.42 13.23 -33.48
C ALA A 146 18.08 13.38 -32.74
N ASN A 147 17.75 14.63 -32.40
CA ASN A 147 16.43 15.10 -31.96
C ASN A 147 15.78 14.37 -30.77
N VAL A 148 16.55 13.68 -29.91
CA VAL A 148 16.04 13.12 -28.64
C VAL A 148 16.63 13.89 -27.47
N TYR A 149 15.74 14.38 -26.62
CA TYR A 149 16.07 15.02 -25.35
C TYR A 149 15.71 14.08 -24.21
N SER A 150 16.39 14.23 -23.08
CA SER A 150 16.17 13.40 -21.89
C SER A 150 16.10 14.24 -20.63
N TYR A 151 15.27 13.81 -19.69
CA TYR A 151 15.21 14.27 -18.32
C TYR A 151 15.16 13.05 -17.42
N ALA A 152 15.99 13.04 -16.39
CA ALA A 152 16.01 12.01 -15.38
C ALA A 152 16.18 12.65 -13.99
N SER A 153 15.34 12.24 -13.05
CA SER A 153 15.40 12.69 -11.65
C SER A 153 14.99 11.57 -10.71
N LEU A 154 15.52 11.55 -9.50
CA LEU A 154 15.04 10.64 -8.45
C LEU A 154 13.54 10.91 -8.17
N ALA A 155 12.73 9.85 -8.15
CA ALA A 155 11.27 9.89 -7.98
C ALA A 155 10.82 9.32 -6.64
N ALA A 156 11.48 8.27 -6.18
CA ALA A 156 11.38 7.76 -4.81
C ALA A 156 12.72 7.14 -4.39
N ALA A 157 13.21 7.54 -3.22
CA ALA A 157 14.34 6.91 -2.56
C ALA A 157 13.83 5.84 -1.60
N GLN A 158 14.60 4.77 -1.36
CA GLN A 158 14.26 3.81 -0.33
C GLN A 158 14.28 4.46 1.07
N PRO A 159 13.19 4.36 1.86
CA PRO A 159 13.11 5.02 3.16
C PRO A 159 13.98 4.32 4.20
N VAL A 160 14.94 5.05 4.76
CA VAL A 160 15.75 4.61 5.91
C VAL A 160 14.97 4.91 7.20
N ARG A 161 14.73 3.88 8.02
CA ARG A 161 14.02 3.98 9.31
C ARG A 161 15.04 4.09 10.45
N ILE A 162 14.91 5.07 11.36
CA ILE A 162 15.96 5.39 12.35
C ILE A 162 15.37 5.35 13.76
N PHE A 163 15.52 4.20 14.43
CA PHE A 163 15.03 4.04 15.80
C PHE A 163 15.93 4.74 16.82
N VAL A 164 15.40 5.75 17.50
CA VAL A 164 16.10 6.49 18.57
C VAL A 164 15.56 6.05 19.93
N SER A 165 16.43 5.43 20.73
CA SER A 165 16.13 4.90 22.07
C SER A 165 16.99 5.53 23.16
N GLY A 166 16.60 5.34 24.43
CA GLY A 166 17.30 5.89 25.60
C GLY A 166 16.68 7.19 26.14
N PHE A 167 17.44 7.96 26.93
CA PHE A 167 16.97 9.18 27.58
C PHE A 167 16.96 10.38 26.62
N VAL A 168 16.11 10.30 25.59
CA VAL A 168 15.89 11.36 24.58
C VAL A 168 14.54 12.03 24.80
N GLN A 169 14.44 13.32 24.46
CA GLN A 169 13.20 14.10 24.63
C GLN A 169 12.03 13.56 23.79
N ARG A 170 12.32 12.88 22.68
CA ARG A 170 11.35 12.38 21.69
C ARG A 170 11.80 11.02 21.15
N PRO A 171 11.55 9.91 21.86
CA PRO A 171 11.84 8.56 21.35
C PRO A 171 10.92 8.23 20.17
N GLY A 172 11.43 7.55 19.15
CA GLY A 172 10.73 7.42 17.87
C GLY A 172 11.42 6.54 16.82
N LEU A 173 10.76 6.47 15.66
CA LEU A 173 11.25 5.94 14.37
C LEU A 173 11.74 7.09 13.47
#